data_AF-D3HLV2-F1
#
_entry.id   AF-D3HLV2-F1
#
_cell.length_a   1.000
_cell.length_b   1.000
_cell.length_c   1.000
_cell.angle_alpha   90.00
_cell.angle_beta   90.00
_cell.angle_gamma   90.00
#
_symmetry.space_group_name_H-M   'P 1'
#
loop_
_entity.id
_entity.type
_entity.pdbx_description
1 polymer ?
#
loop_
_entity_poly.entity_id
_entity_poly.type
_entity_poly.pdbx_seq_one_letter_code
_entity_poly.pdbx_strand_id
1 'polypeptide(L)'
;MRDDKLENVPTKRSPRRSPPRERVGEHVDPAILSSNDDSETLSLALSQTISARASLYWPSTELIDELSVAAHGLLGYIDFLTKQEDGDSLIIGLCARVLGPEGLDPQDFFIEATRGTIIDNPKGLAEFCRNTLESHLSSVYEGVDGPEIGHARAITIALLGDVGAFMTATGATTGTVRDEKVSIRLKESFSDYALQIEGMGPEHRDLVNDSAQRGRNVGGGGVVGPTKSKERKRVDEEELIPRTGIHDCGKDADELLGRFEKKGHLVPTKWASARLHETRVNNIDEPLAGHMSASPSEILWTWDILAGRGLDSAYTGNPEKETDYFSSARAAGACAFLVGCGYHSALEVLHGTMIYVGQDPVEVLPHAKEMRSIETGVQEPLDVGVLFHSGAATKLVEELLDNTTSEVGLNVKSSINLELIDSPSLEVANKEKPSVEKSVEPKATSKKRPMWRVLSDMGFESVAVPIYKVADRLEHLSKTDPKQAIKLGEEYLAYKQHKKDTEYVRKIQSFVDNLKVDYSKQMKNDLLKFKEELSSKQNNERQFNF
;
A
#
# COMPACT_ATOMS: atom_id res chain seq x y z
N MET A 1 -29.29 29.73 18.27
CA MET A 1 -28.95 28.38 18.75
C MET A 1 -29.69 27.42 17.86
N ARG A 2 -28.98 26.81 16.90
CA ARG A 2 -29.51 25.73 16.05
C ARG A 2 -29.05 24.43 16.70
N ASP A 3 -29.99 23.53 16.92
CA ASP A 3 -29.76 22.24 17.56
C ASP A 3 -28.80 21.39 16.73
N ASP A 4 -27.63 21.12 17.29
CA ASP A 4 -26.71 20.06 16.87
C ASP A 4 -27.38 18.71 17.18
N LYS A 5 -28.10 18.17 16.20
CA LYS A 5 -28.42 16.74 16.20
C LYS A 5 -27.13 16.01 15.81
N LEU A 6 -26.41 15.52 16.82
CA LEU A 6 -25.48 14.41 16.67
C LEU A 6 -26.25 13.28 15.97
N GLU A 7 -26.00 13.08 14.66
CA GLU A 7 -26.45 11.89 13.96
C GLU A 7 -25.84 10.68 14.69
N ASN A 8 -26.69 9.84 15.26
CA ASN A 8 -26.29 8.60 15.92
C ASN A 8 -25.50 7.76 14.91
N VAL A 9 -24.19 7.63 15.14
CA VAL A 9 -23.35 6.69 14.39
C VAL A 9 -23.90 5.28 14.63
N PRO A 10 -24.14 4.47 13.58
CA PRO A 10 -24.68 3.12 13.75
C PRO A 10 -23.73 2.28 14.61
N THR A 11 -24.24 1.73 15.72
CA THR A 11 -23.49 0.88 16.65
C THR A 11 -23.58 -0.61 16.31
N LYS A 12 -24.30 -1.00 15.26
CA LYS A 12 -24.44 -2.40 14.83
C LYS A 12 -24.06 -2.55 13.36
N ARG A 13 -23.12 -3.46 13.09
CA ARG A 13 -22.72 -3.87 11.74
C ARG A 13 -23.94 -4.40 10.99
N SER A 14 -24.03 -4.02 9.72
CA SER A 14 -25.07 -4.55 8.85
C SER A 14 -24.80 -6.03 8.57
N PRO A 15 -25.82 -6.89 8.41
CA PRO A 15 -25.60 -8.25 7.96
C PRO A 15 -24.83 -8.23 6.64
N ARG A 16 -23.72 -8.98 6.56
CA ARG A 16 -22.91 -9.05 5.36
C ARG A 16 -23.73 -9.49 4.16
N ARG A 17 -23.52 -8.84 3.02
CA ARG A 17 -24.31 -9.11 1.81
C ARG A 17 -24.00 -10.48 1.21
N SER A 18 -22.84 -11.06 1.55
CA SER A 18 -22.37 -12.31 0.95
C SER A 18 -21.70 -13.23 1.97
N PRO A 19 -22.26 -14.43 2.23
CA PRO A 19 -21.57 -15.44 3.03
C PRO A 19 -20.33 -15.98 2.27
N PRO A 20 -19.28 -16.44 2.99
CA PRO A 20 -18.14 -17.11 2.35
C PRO A 20 -18.61 -18.34 1.57
N ARG A 21 -17.98 -18.59 0.42
CA ARG A 21 -18.38 -19.69 -0.48
C ARG A 21 -18.05 -21.06 0.12
N GLU A 22 -18.85 -22.06 -0.25
CA GLU A 22 -18.58 -23.47 0.04
C GLU A 22 -17.22 -23.90 -0.55
N ARG A 23 -16.54 -24.85 0.09
CA ARG A 23 -15.21 -25.32 -0.30
C ARG A 23 -15.24 -26.03 -1.66
N VAL A 24 -14.19 -25.88 -2.47
CA VAL A 24 -14.00 -26.65 -3.72
C VAL A 24 -12.62 -27.31 -3.69
N GLY A 25 -12.59 -28.60 -3.36
CA GLY A 25 -11.34 -29.32 -3.09
C GLY A 25 -10.56 -28.65 -1.96
N GLU A 26 -9.26 -28.45 -2.16
CA GLU A 26 -8.36 -27.79 -1.21
C GLU A 26 -8.38 -26.25 -1.31
N HIS A 27 -9.29 -25.66 -2.09
CA HIS A 27 -9.37 -24.20 -2.29
C HIS A 27 -10.65 -23.60 -1.68
N VAL A 28 -10.49 -22.51 -0.95
CA VAL A 28 -11.53 -21.84 -0.15
C VAL A 28 -11.65 -20.36 -0.48
N ASP A 29 -12.79 -19.75 -0.12
CA ASP A 29 -12.96 -18.30 -0.17
C ASP A 29 -11.96 -17.64 0.82
N PRO A 30 -11.17 -16.65 0.40
CA PRO A 30 -10.26 -15.92 1.28
C PRO A 30 -10.96 -15.30 2.51
N ALA A 31 -12.26 -15.01 2.42
CA ALA A 31 -13.07 -14.45 3.50
C ALA A 31 -13.61 -15.51 4.48
N ILE A 32 -13.28 -16.80 4.35
CA ILE A 32 -13.82 -17.87 5.20
C ILE A 32 -13.50 -17.67 6.69
N LEU A 33 -12.32 -17.15 7.02
CA LEU A 33 -11.91 -16.82 8.40
C LEU A 33 -12.61 -15.58 8.96
N SER A 34 -13.22 -14.80 8.07
CA SER A 34 -14.02 -13.66 8.47
C SER A 34 -15.46 -14.05 8.76
N SER A 35 -15.89 -15.31 8.58
CA SER A 35 -17.30 -15.74 8.77
C SER A 35 -17.91 -15.38 10.13
N ASN A 36 -17.12 -15.30 11.19
CA ASN A 36 -17.56 -14.83 12.51
C ASN A 36 -17.37 -13.31 12.61
N ASP A 37 -18.38 -12.59 13.11
CA ASP A 37 -18.36 -11.13 13.22
C ASP A 37 -17.31 -10.60 14.22
N ASP A 38 -16.81 -11.46 15.10
CA ASP A 38 -15.79 -11.14 16.12
C ASP A 38 -14.37 -11.61 15.74
N SER A 39 -14.14 -12.04 14.49
CA SER A 39 -12.81 -12.53 14.11
C SER A 39 -11.80 -11.37 13.92
N GLU A 40 -10.56 -11.62 14.33
CA GLU A 40 -9.46 -10.66 14.16
C GLU A 40 -9.24 -10.30 12.69
N THR A 41 -9.32 -11.29 11.79
CA THR A 41 -9.23 -11.06 10.34
C THR A 41 -10.31 -10.10 9.84
N LEU A 42 -11.54 -10.20 10.34
CA LEU A 42 -12.60 -9.25 9.96
C LEU A 42 -12.31 -7.84 10.49
N SER A 43 -11.81 -7.72 11.72
CA SER A 43 -11.41 -6.42 12.28
C SER A 43 -10.29 -5.77 11.47
N LEU A 44 -9.27 -6.54 11.07
CA LEU A 44 -8.21 -6.06 10.17
C LEU A 44 -8.76 -5.69 8.78
N ALA A 45 -9.72 -6.45 8.24
CA ALA A 45 -10.35 -6.16 6.95
C ALA A 45 -11.16 -4.86 6.98
N LEU A 46 -11.90 -4.63 8.07
CA LEU A 46 -12.65 -3.40 8.29
C LEU A 46 -11.71 -2.20 8.46
N SER A 47 -10.67 -2.33 9.30
CA SER A 47 -9.73 -1.25 9.61
C SER A 47 -8.99 -0.74 8.37
N GLN A 48 -8.45 -1.65 7.55
CA GLN A 48 -7.78 -1.26 6.30
C GLN A 48 -8.76 -0.65 5.29
N THR A 49 -10.01 -1.14 5.26
CA THR A 49 -11.07 -0.59 4.39
C THR A 49 -11.45 0.83 4.82
N ILE A 50 -11.60 1.09 6.12
CA ILE A 50 -11.88 2.42 6.67
C ILE A 50 -10.77 3.39 6.26
N SER A 51 -9.51 3.02 6.51
CA SER A 51 -8.36 3.87 6.22
C SER A 51 -8.27 4.18 4.72
N ALA A 52 -8.42 3.16 3.87
CA ALA A 52 -8.37 3.31 2.41
C ALA A 52 -9.47 4.24 1.89
N ARG A 53 -10.70 4.10 2.40
CA ARG A 53 -11.82 4.96 2.01
C ARG A 53 -11.68 6.37 2.54
N ALA A 54 -11.18 6.54 3.76
CA ALA A 54 -10.91 7.86 4.32
C ALA A 54 -9.92 8.64 3.44
N SER A 55 -8.87 8.01 2.93
CA SER A 55 -7.93 8.65 2.00
C SER A 55 -8.56 9.01 0.65
N LEU A 56 -9.53 8.23 0.16
CA LEU A 56 -10.27 8.58 -1.07
C LEU A 56 -11.29 9.71 -0.84
N TYR A 57 -11.95 9.75 0.31
CA TYR A 57 -12.93 10.78 0.63
C TYR A 57 -12.29 12.10 1.06
N TRP A 58 -11.22 12.04 1.85
CA TRP A 58 -10.55 13.20 2.43
C TRP A 58 -9.02 13.11 2.25
N PRO A 59 -8.52 13.07 1.00
CA PRO A 59 -7.09 13.03 0.73
C PRO A 59 -6.37 14.26 1.30
N SER A 60 -5.08 14.12 1.59
CA SER A 60 -4.20 15.26 1.85
C SER A 60 -3.99 16.09 0.58
N THR A 61 -3.49 17.32 0.74
CA THR A 61 -3.19 18.23 -0.38
C THR A 61 -2.30 17.56 -1.43
N GLU A 62 -1.32 16.81 -1.00
CA GLU A 62 -0.35 16.20 -1.89
C GLU A 62 -0.93 15.02 -2.67
N LEU A 63 -1.84 14.24 -2.06
CA LEU A 63 -2.59 13.22 -2.79
C LEU A 63 -3.58 13.88 -3.77
N ILE A 64 -4.16 15.03 -3.43
CA ILE A 64 -4.97 15.84 -4.36
C ILE A 64 -4.14 16.29 -5.55
N ASP A 65 -2.95 16.85 -5.31
CA ASP A 65 -2.05 17.34 -6.36
C ASP A 65 -1.66 16.20 -7.31
N GLU A 66 -1.26 15.05 -6.79
CA GLU A 66 -0.89 13.89 -7.60
C GLU A 66 -2.08 13.30 -8.38
N LEU A 67 -3.28 13.29 -7.79
CA LEU A 67 -4.50 12.89 -8.49
C LEU A 67 -4.90 13.88 -9.58
N SER A 68 -4.70 15.19 -9.35
CA SER A 68 -4.93 16.22 -10.35
C SER A 68 -3.98 16.07 -11.54
N VAL A 69 -2.70 15.78 -11.30
CA VAL A 69 -1.72 15.46 -12.34
C VAL A 69 -2.13 14.23 -13.16
N ALA A 70 -2.52 13.14 -12.49
CA ALA A 70 -3.02 11.94 -13.18
C ALA A 70 -4.28 12.23 -14.01
N ALA A 71 -5.24 12.96 -13.45
CA ALA A 71 -6.48 13.31 -14.14
C ALA A 71 -6.20 14.17 -15.37
N HIS A 72 -5.28 15.14 -15.27
CA HIS A 72 -4.84 15.96 -16.39
C HIS A 72 -4.21 15.12 -17.50
N GLY A 73 -3.32 14.20 -17.15
CA GLY A 73 -2.69 13.29 -18.13
C GLY A 73 -3.70 12.37 -18.81
N LEU A 74 -4.69 11.86 -18.07
CA LEU A 74 -5.76 11.03 -18.64
C LEU A 74 -6.69 11.84 -19.55
N LEU A 75 -7.03 13.09 -19.20
CA LEU A 75 -7.76 14.00 -20.09
C LEU A 75 -6.97 14.25 -21.38
N GLY A 76 -5.67 14.51 -21.26
CA GLY A 76 -4.80 14.66 -22.42
C GLY A 76 -4.71 13.41 -23.29
N TYR A 77 -4.75 12.22 -22.70
CA TYR A 77 -4.81 10.96 -23.44
C TYR A 77 -6.15 10.78 -24.17
N ILE A 78 -7.28 11.09 -23.52
CA ILE A 78 -8.60 11.07 -24.17
C ILE A 78 -8.62 12.04 -25.35
N ASP A 79 -8.13 13.27 -25.17
CA ASP A 79 -7.97 14.26 -26.24
C ASP A 79 -7.09 13.75 -27.38
N PHE A 80 -6.03 13.01 -27.06
CA PHE A 80 -5.18 12.37 -28.06
C PHE A 80 -5.93 11.29 -28.86
N LEU A 81 -6.71 10.44 -28.19
CA LEU A 81 -7.52 9.41 -28.83
C LEU A 81 -8.57 10.00 -29.79
N THR A 82 -9.23 11.10 -29.41
CA THR A 82 -10.25 11.75 -30.27
C THR A 82 -9.72 12.22 -31.62
N LYS A 83 -8.40 12.44 -31.73
CA LYS A 83 -7.73 12.90 -32.94
C LYS A 83 -7.29 11.76 -33.85
N GLN A 84 -7.41 10.51 -33.41
CA GLN A 84 -7.04 9.33 -34.20
C GLN A 84 -8.17 8.88 -35.12
N GLU A 85 -7.82 8.23 -36.24
CA GLU A 85 -8.79 7.73 -37.22
C GLU A 85 -9.74 6.70 -36.61
N ASP A 86 -9.25 5.87 -35.69
CA ASP A 86 -9.99 4.86 -34.93
C ASP A 86 -10.44 5.34 -33.54
N GLY A 87 -10.42 6.66 -33.30
CA GLY A 87 -10.64 7.28 -31.98
C GLY A 87 -11.92 6.85 -31.27
N ASP A 88 -13.05 6.76 -31.98
CA ASP A 88 -14.33 6.33 -31.39
C ASP A 88 -14.23 4.92 -30.78
N SER A 89 -13.62 3.98 -31.51
CA SER A 89 -13.43 2.60 -31.06
C SER A 89 -12.46 2.53 -29.87
N LEU A 90 -11.43 3.36 -29.86
CA LEU A 90 -10.46 3.43 -28.76
C LEU A 90 -11.09 3.98 -27.49
N ILE A 91 -11.91 5.03 -27.57
CA ILE A 91 -12.62 5.59 -26.41
C ILE A 91 -13.59 4.56 -25.82
N ILE A 92 -14.37 3.87 -26.66
CA ILE A 92 -15.25 2.77 -26.21
C ILE A 92 -14.43 1.67 -25.53
N GLY A 93 -13.31 1.28 -26.13
CA GLY A 93 -12.41 0.26 -25.58
C GLY A 93 -11.77 0.65 -24.25
N LEU A 94 -11.41 1.93 -24.07
CA LEU A 94 -10.87 2.48 -22.82
C LEU A 94 -11.93 2.45 -21.72
N CYS A 95 -13.19 2.75 -22.04
CA CYS A 95 -14.30 2.78 -21.08
C CYS A 95 -14.85 1.40 -20.71
N ALA A 96 -14.52 0.36 -21.48
CA ALA A 96 -15.14 -0.95 -21.40
C ALA A 96 -15.15 -1.57 -20.00
N ARG A 97 -14.11 -1.32 -19.22
CA ARG A 97 -13.99 -1.85 -17.86
C ARG A 97 -14.66 -0.95 -16.84
N VAL A 98 -14.48 0.37 -16.93
CA VAL A 98 -15.10 1.34 -15.98
C VAL A 98 -16.62 1.38 -16.09
N LEU A 99 -17.16 1.38 -17.32
CA LEU A 99 -18.60 1.49 -17.59
C LEU A 99 -19.31 0.15 -17.80
N GLY A 100 -18.52 -0.93 -17.91
CA GLY A 100 -19.01 -2.29 -18.07
C GLY A 100 -19.56 -2.89 -16.77
N PRO A 101 -20.05 -4.14 -16.83
CA PRO A 101 -20.70 -4.82 -15.69
C PRO A 101 -19.76 -5.10 -14.50
N GLU A 102 -18.45 -5.10 -14.71
CA GLU A 102 -17.40 -5.28 -13.70
C GLU A 102 -16.82 -3.95 -13.19
N GLY A 103 -17.30 -2.84 -13.73
CA GLY A 103 -16.76 -1.51 -13.52
C GLY A 103 -17.13 -0.85 -12.21
N LEU A 104 -16.49 0.29 -11.96
CA LEU A 104 -16.82 1.16 -10.84
C LEU A 104 -18.02 2.05 -11.13
N ASP A 105 -18.31 2.32 -12.40
CA ASP A 105 -19.43 3.16 -12.80
C ASP A 105 -20.24 2.45 -13.88
N PRO A 106 -20.85 1.29 -13.57
CA PRO A 106 -21.59 0.52 -14.56
C PRO A 106 -22.76 1.34 -15.11
N GLN A 107 -22.80 1.52 -16.44
CA GLN A 107 -23.83 2.29 -17.12
C GLN A 107 -24.72 1.35 -17.95
N ASP A 108 -26.01 1.28 -17.62
CA ASP A 108 -26.96 0.41 -18.33
C ASP A 108 -26.95 0.67 -19.84
N PHE A 109 -26.88 1.94 -20.25
CA PHE A 109 -26.76 2.33 -21.66
C PHE A 109 -25.52 1.73 -22.33
N PHE A 110 -24.35 1.78 -21.67
CA PHE A 110 -23.11 1.21 -22.19
C PHE A 110 -23.20 -0.31 -22.29
N ILE A 111 -23.70 -0.96 -21.23
CA ILE A 111 -23.86 -2.41 -21.17
C ILE A 111 -24.80 -2.90 -22.27
N GLU A 112 -25.94 -2.25 -22.46
CA GLU A 112 -26.89 -2.60 -23.52
C GLU A 112 -26.33 -2.40 -24.91
N ALA A 113 -25.66 -1.26 -25.16
CA ALA A 113 -25.06 -0.94 -26.46
C ALA A 113 -23.92 -1.89 -26.85
N THR A 114 -23.32 -2.60 -25.89
CA THR A 114 -22.16 -3.48 -26.09
C THR A 114 -22.48 -4.97 -25.92
N ARG A 115 -23.75 -5.34 -25.69
CA ARG A 115 -24.19 -6.75 -25.63
C ARG A 115 -24.07 -7.50 -26.97
N GLY A 116 -24.11 -6.79 -28.09
CA GLY A 116 -24.00 -7.35 -29.44
C GLY A 116 -22.56 -7.36 -29.96
N THR A 117 -22.31 -8.13 -31.03
CA THR A 117 -21.02 -8.11 -31.75
C THR A 117 -20.82 -6.86 -32.62
N ILE A 118 -21.90 -6.11 -32.87
CA ILE A 118 -21.91 -4.88 -33.67
C ILE A 118 -22.54 -3.78 -32.81
N ILE A 119 -21.86 -2.64 -32.72
CA ILE A 119 -22.38 -1.44 -32.06
C ILE A 119 -23.14 -0.64 -33.11
N ASP A 120 -24.44 -0.45 -32.91
CA ASP A 120 -25.33 0.20 -33.89
C ASP A 120 -25.02 1.70 -34.10
N ASN A 121 -24.57 2.40 -33.04
CA ASN A 121 -24.19 3.81 -33.08
C ASN A 121 -22.86 4.06 -32.34
N PRO A 122 -21.72 3.71 -32.97
CA PRO A 122 -20.42 3.82 -32.32
C PRO A 122 -20.04 5.26 -31.97
N LYS A 123 -20.42 6.23 -32.80
CA LYS A 123 -20.16 7.66 -32.53
C LYS A 123 -20.88 8.17 -31.29
N GLY A 124 -22.18 7.90 -31.19
CA GLY A 124 -22.95 8.32 -30.02
C GLY A 124 -22.49 7.63 -28.73
N LEU A 125 -22.09 6.34 -28.81
CA LEU A 125 -21.53 5.63 -27.67
C LEU A 125 -20.16 6.19 -27.26
N ALA A 126 -19.28 6.49 -28.23
CA ALA A 126 -17.98 7.11 -27.95
C ALA A 126 -18.12 8.50 -27.32
N GLU A 127 -19.08 9.32 -27.78
CA GLU A 127 -19.37 10.61 -27.18
C GLU A 127 -19.90 10.48 -25.74
N PHE A 128 -20.81 9.54 -25.49
CA PHE A 128 -21.28 9.22 -24.14
C PHE A 128 -20.12 8.79 -23.21
N CYS A 129 -19.29 7.85 -23.68
CA CYS A 129 -18.11 7.36 -22.98
C CYS A 129 -17.16 8.51 -22.63
N ARG A 130 -16.81 9.33 -23.62
CA ARG A 130 -15.93 10.49 -23.44
C ARG A 130 -16.48 11.46 -22.40
N ASN A 131 -17.72 11.92 -22.57
CA ASN A 131 -18.33 12.90 -21.68
C ASN A 131 -18.42 12.37 -20.23
N THR A 132 -18.65 11.07 -20.06
CA THR A 132 -18.69 10.42 -18.75
C THR A 132 -17.30 10.42 -18.09
N LEU A 133 -16.26 9.98 -18.81
CA LEU A 133 -14.89 10.00 -18.28
C LEU A 133 -14.40 11.42 -18.00
N GLU A 134 -14.62 12.35 -18.93
CA GLU A 134 -14.25 13.76 -18.76
C GLU A 134 -14.91 14.37 -17.53
N SER A 135 -16.19 14.08 -17.26
CA SER A 135 -16.88 14.59 -16.07
C SER A 135 -16.20 14.13 -14.77
N HIS A 136 -15.79 12.86 -14.68
CA HIS A 136 -15.08 12.34 -13.50
C HIS A 136 -13.69 12.95 -13.39
N LEU A 137 -12.92 12.95 -14.48
CA LEU A 137 -11.55 13.43 -14.50
C LEU A 137 -11.46 14.95 -14.26
N SER A 138 -12.35 15.76 -14.84
CA SER A 138 -12.38 17.21 -14.60
C SER A 138 -12.65 17.53 -13.13
N SER A 139 -13.55 16.79 -12.47
CA SER A 139 -13.82 16.99 -11.03
C SER A 139 -12.59 16.72 -10.16
N VAL A 140 -11.74 15.77 -10.55
CA VAL A 140 -10.48 15.45 -9.86
C VAL A 140 -9.38 16.44 -10.22
N TYR A 141 -9.29 16.84 -11.49
CA TYR A 141 -8.32 17.81 -11.99
C TYR A 141 -8.49 19.19 -11.35
N GLU A 142 -9.73 19.64 -11.19
CA GLU A 142 -10.07 20.91 -10.52
C GLU A 142 -9.66 20.94 -9.04
N GLY A 143 -9.23 19.81 -8.47
CA GLY A 143 -8.74 19.72 -7.10
C GLY A 143 -9.85 19.97 -6.08
N VAL A 144 -11.10 19.61 -6.41
CA VAL A 144 -12.23 19.85 -5.51
C VAL A 144 -12.03 19.11 -4.20
N ASP A 145 -11.99 19.87 -3.11
CA ASP A 145 -11.88 19.31 -1.77
C ASP A 145 -13.13 18.54 -1.37
N GLY A 146 -12.92 17.55 -0.51
CA GLY A 146 -14.00 16.89 0.20
C GLY A 146 -14.47 15.57 -0.39
N PRO A 147 -15.44 14.94 0.30
CA PRO A 147 -15.79 13.53 0.09
C PRO A 147 -16.76 13.27 -1.06
N GLU A 148 -17.36 14.29 -1.65
CA GLU A 148 -18.32 14.19 -2.75
C GLU A 148 -17.70 13.69 -4.05
N ILE A 149 -16.37 13.78 -4.18
CA ILE A 149 -15.63 13.32 -5.35
C ILE A 149 -14.84 12.01 -5.12
N GLY A 150 -15.03 11.34 -3.97
CA GLY A 150 -14.30 10.10 -3.66
C GLY A 150 -14.47 9.01 -4.72
N HIS A 151 -15.68 8.87 -5.27
CA HIS A 151 -15.95 7.98 -6.38
C HIS A 151 -15.18 8.34 -7.66
N ALA A 152 -15.15 9.62 -8.04
CA ALA A 152 -14.40 10.09 -9.20
C ALA A 152 -12.89 9.85 -9.02
N ARG A 153 -12.35 10.06 -7.81
CA ARG A 153 -10.93 9.74 -7.50
C ARG A 153 -10.65 8.24 -7.69
N ALA A 154 -11.55 7.36 -7.25
CA ALA A 154 -11.40 5.92 -7.48
C ALA A 154 -11.47 5.54 -8.97
N ILE A 155 -12.34 6.18 -9.76
CA ILE A 155 -12.41 5.99 -11.21
C ILE A 155 -11.11 6.45 -11.89
N THR A 156 -10.57 7.60 -11.51
CA THR A 156 -9.28 8.09 -12.02
C THR A 156 -8.19 7.05 -11.80
N ILE A 157 -8.07 6.50 -10.59
CA ILE A 157 -7.04 5.50 -10.28
C ILE A 157 -7.31 4.18 -11.01
N ALA A 158 -8.58 3.79 -11.18
CA ALA A 158 -8.94 2.60 -11.94
C ALA A 158 -8.51 2.71 -13.41
N LEU A 159 -8.70 3.87 -14.04
CA LEU A 159 -8.23 4.13 -15.41
C LEU A 159 -6.71 4.01 -15.52
N LEU A 160 -5.94 4.47 -14.52
CA LEU A 160 -4.49 4.25 -14.48
C LEU A 160 -4.14 2.76 -14.48
N GLY A 161 -4.88 1.96 -13.71
CA GLY A 161 -4.74 0.52 -13.65
C GLY A 161 -5.10 -0.16 -14.97
N ASP A 162 -6.17 0.27 -15.63
CA ASP A 162 -6.63 -0.28 -16.90
C ASP A 162 -5.63 0.01 -18.03
N VAL A 163 -5.05 1.20 -18.04
CA VAL A 163 -3.94 1.58 -18.93
C VAL A 163 -2.71 0.71 -18.67
N GLY A 164 -2.25 0.63 -17.43
CA GLY A 164 -1.10 -0.22 -17.07
C GLY A 164 -1.33 -1.70 -17.42
N ALA A 165 -2.57 -2.19 -17.26
CA ALA A 165 -2.92 -3.56 -17.60
C ALA A 165 -2.78 -3.84 -19.10
N PHE A 166 -3.30 -2.99 -20.00
CA PHE A 166 -3.14 -3.25 -21.45
C PHE A 166 -1.72 -2.99 -21.96
N MET A 167 -0.91 -2.20 -21.25
CA MET A 167 0.51 -2.02 -21.57
C MET A 167 1.34 -3.26 -21.25
N THR A 168 1.04 -3.90 -20.12
CA THR A 168 1.83 -5.02 -19.59
C THR A 168 1.27 -6.40 -19.96
N ALA A 169 -0.01 -6.51 -20.31
CA ALA A 169 -0.63 -7.78 -20.71
C ALA A 169 -0.50 -8.03 -22.23
N THR A 170 -0.17 -9.26 -22.59
CA THR A 170 -0.34 -9.78 -23.96
C THR A 170 -1.81 -10.15 -24.17
N GLY A 171 -2.67 -9.16 -24.45
CA GLY A 171 -4.05 -9.42 -24.91
C GLY A 171 -5.09 -9.80 -23.85
N ALA A 172 -4.97 -9.34 -22.60
CA ALA A 172 -6.02 -9.59 -21.61
C ALA A 172 -7.32 -8.82 -21.98
N THR A 173 -8.28 -9.56 -22.54
CA THR A 173 -9.66 -9.12 -22.90
C THR A 173 -10.71 -9.67 -21.91
N THR A 174 -10.30 -10.52 -20.95
CA THR A 174 -11.22 -11.16 -20.00
C THR A 174 -12.01 -10.15 -19.17
N GLY A 175 -13.34 -10.27 -19.16
CA GLY A 175 -14.25 -9.42 -18.38
C GLY A 175 -14.59 -8.09 -19.07
N THR A 176 -14.16 -7.86 -20.32
CA THR A 176 -14.43 -6.61 -21.04
C THR A 176 -14.98 -6.86 -22.43
N VAL A 177 -15.80 -5.94 -22.94
CA VAL A 177 -16.26 -5.91 -24.33
C VAL A 177 -15.16 -5.50 -25.33
N ARG A 178 -13.93 -5.29 -24.82
CA ARG A 178 -12.76 -4.91 -25.60
C ARG A 178 -12.20 -6.12 -26.34
N ASP A 179 -12.14 -6.05 -27.67
CA ASP A 179 -11.50 -7.08 -28.47
C ASP A 179 -9.95 -6.95 -28.49
N GLU A 180 -9.27 -7.95 -29.05
CA GLU A 180 -7.82 -8.00 -29.13
C GLU A 180 -7.24 -6.86 -30.01
N LYS A 181 -7.91 -6.49 -31.10
CA LYS A 181 -7.45 -5.45 -32.02
C LYS A 181 -7.48 -4.09 -31.34
N VAL A 182 -8.57 -3.76 -30.65
CA VAL A 182 -8.72 -2.53 -29.86
C VAL A 182 -7.71 -2.51 -28.72
N SER A 183 -7.42 -3.65 -28.08
CA SER A 183 -6.39 -3.75 -27.04
C SER A 183 -4.99 -3.42 -27.57
N ILE A 184 -4.62 -3.96 -28.74
CA ILE A 184 -3.33 -3.68 -29.40
C ILE A 184 -3.25 -2.20 -29.78
N ARG A 185 -4.32 -1.65 -30.37
CA ARG A 185 -4.35 -0.25 -30.79
C ARG A 185 -4.31 0.71 -29.61
N LEU A 186 -5.01 0.43 -28.51
CA LEU A 186 -4.91 1.22 -27.28
C LEU A 186 -3.49 1.24 -26.72
N LYS A 187 -2.81 0.09 -26.72
CA LYS A 187 -1.40 -0.02 -26.34
C LYS A 187 -0.51 0.87 -27.22
N GLU A 188 -0.66 0.78 -28.54
CA GLU A 188 0.10 1.61 -29.47
C GLU A 188 -0.18 3.11 -29.28
N SER A 189 -1.46 3.50 -29.15
CA SER A 189 -1.85 4.89 -28.96
C SER A 189 -1.40 5.45 -27.61
N PHE A 190 -1.39 4.65 -26.53
CA PHE A 190 -0.81 5.10 -25.26
C PHE A 190 0.71 5.21 -25.34
N SER A 191 1.40 4.30 -26.03
CA SER A 191 2.84 4.45 -26.27
C SER A 191 3.18 5.73 -27.02
N ASP A 192 2.42 6.07 -28.06
CA ASP A 192 2.60 7.34 -28.78
C ASP A 192 2.37 8.55 -27.88
N TYR A 193 1.33 8.51 -27.04
CA TYR A 193 1.02 9.58 -26.11
C TYR A 193 2.12 9.74 -25.04
N ALA A 194 2.61 8.65 -24.47
CA ALA A 194 3.73 8.65 -23.53
C ALA A 194 5.01 9.23 -24.16
N LEU A 195 5.31 8.87 -25.41
CA LEU A 195 6.45 9.42 -26.15
C LEU A 195 6.27 10.91 -26.45
N GLN A 196 5.04 11.34 -26.77
CA GLN A 196 4.73 12.76 -26.96
C GLN A 196 5.00 13.58 -25.69
N ILE A 197 4.67 13.04 -24.50
CA ILE A 197 5.01 13.69 -23.21
C ILE A 197 6.53 13.85 -23.06
N GLU A 198 7.31 12.87 -23.50
CA GLU A 198 8.78 12.87 -23.46
C GLU A 198 9.43 13.69 -24.61
N GLY A 199 8.64 14.23 -25.54
CA GLY A 199 9.14 14.91 -26.74
C GLY A 199 9.81 13.98 -27.75
N MET A 200 9.45 12.69 -27.76
CA MET A 200 9.96 11.65 -28.66
C MET A 200 8.92 11.24 -29.72
N GLY A 201 9.40 10.66 -30.83
CA GLY A 201 8.56 10.15 -31.92
C GLY A 201 8.20 8.66 -31.79
N PRO A 202 7.21 8.17 -32.56
CA PRO A 202 6.72 6.78 -32.52
C PRO A 202 7.77 5.70 -32.81
N GLU A 203 8.89 6.04 -33.42
CA GLU A 203 10.04 5.14 -33.64
C GLU A 203 10.66 4.61 -32.33
N HIS A 204 10.31 5.22 -31.19
CA HIS A 204 10.80 4.85 -29.86
C HIS A 204 9.82 4.02 -29.02
N ARG A 205 8.75 3.47 -29.61
CA ARG A 205 7.74 2.64 -28.91
C ARG A 205 8.33 1.48 -28.10
N ASP A 206 9.45 0.92 -28.53
CA ASP A 206 10.15 -0.13 -27.80
C ASP A 206 10.61 0.32 -26.41
N LEU A 207 10.98 1.59 -26.22
CA LEU A 207 11.35 2.14 -24.91
C LEU A 207 10.18 2.13 -23.93
N VAL A 208 8.96 2.40 -24.42
CA VAL A 208 7.74 2.35 -23.60
C VAL A 208 7.42 0.91 -23.21
N ASN A 209 7.52 -0.02 -24.16
CA ASN A 209 7.33 -1.44 -23.90
C ASN A 209 8.33 -1.96 -22.86
N ASP A 210 9.60 -1.62 -23.02
CA ASP A 210 10.66 -1.98 -22.09
C ASP A 210 10.40 -1.39 -20.70
N SER A 211 9.96 -0.13 -20.62
CA SER A 211 9.58 0.52 -19.36
C SER A 211 8.43 -0.21 -18.66
N ALA A 212 7.34 -0.48 -19.37
CA ALA A 212 6.19 -1.20 -18.82
C ALA A 212 6.59 -2.62 -18.37
N GLN A 213 7.42 -3.31 -19.16
CA GLN A 213 7.88 -4.65 -18.83
C GLN A 213 8.85 -4.66 -17.64
N ARG A 214 9.74 -3.66 -17.49
CA ARG A 214 10.55 -3.46 -16.28
C ARG A 214 9.65 -3.32 -15.06
N GLY A 215 8.64 -2.45 -15.13
CA GLY A 215 7.65 -2.27 -14.06
C GLY A 215 6.96 -3.59 -13.68
N ARG A 216 6.47 -4.34 -14.67
CA ARG A 216 5.85 -5.66 -14.48
C ARG A 216 6.82 -6.69 -13.87
N ASN A 217 8.08 -6.70 -14.29
CA ASN A 217 9.08 -7.67 -13.82
C ASN A 217 9.54 -7.40 -12.39
N VAL A 218 9.40 -6.17 -11.90
CA VAL A 218 9.79 -5.80 -10.54
C VAL A 218 8.58 -5.84 -9.60
N GLY A 219 7.41 -5.41 -10.07
CA GLY A 219 6.23 -5.17 -9.25
C GLY A 219 4.97 -5.94 -9.59
N GLY A 220 5.00 -6.71 -10.67
CA GLY A 220 3.85 -7.44 -11.15
C GLY A 220 3.51 -8.63 -10.24
N GLY A 221 2.26 -9.09 -10.31
CA GLY A 221 1.73 -10.17 -9.45
C GLY A 221 2.40 -11.55 -9.59
N GLY A 222 3.36 -11.70 -10.51
CA GLY A 222 4.24 -12.88 -10.59
C GLY A 222 5.48 -12.80 -9.69
N VAL A 223 5.79 -11.60 -9.18
CA VAL A 223 6.97 -11.29 -8.36
C VAL A 223 6.56 -10.79 -6.98
N VAL A 224 5.52 -9.95 -6.91
CA VAL A 224 4.95 -9.52 -5.63
C VAL A 224 3.97 -10.56 -5.10
N GLY A 225 4.23 -11.02 -3.88
CA GLY A 225 3.39 -11.99 -3.19
C GLY A 225 2.09 -11.40 -2.62
N PRO A 226 1.15 -12.26 -2.17
CA PRO A 226 1.21 -13.72 -2.15
C PRO A 226 1.21 -14.35 -3.55
N THR A 227 1.90 -15.47 -3.76
CA THR A 227 2.15 -16.10 -5.07
C THR A 227 0.88 -16.39 -5.88
N LYS A 228 0.48 -15.46 -6.76
CA LYS A 228 -0.88 -15.42 -7.33
C LYS A 228 -1.23 -16.60 -8.24
N SER A 229 -0.32 -17.13 -9.03
CA SER A 229 -0.66 -18.11 -10.07
C SER A 229 -0.62 -19.58 -9.62
N LYS A 230 0.11 -19.90 -8.54
CA LYS A 230 0.28 -21.29 -8.06
C LYS A 230 -0.72 -21.68 -6.97
N GLU A 231 -1.27 -20.70 -6.26
CA GLU A 231 -2.12 -20.92 -5.07
C GLU A 231 -3.58 -20.55 -5.29
N ARG A 232 -3.91 -19.99 -6.48
CA ARG A 232 -5.22 -19.44 -6.77
C ARG A 232 -5.94 -20.24 -7.83
N LYS A 233 -7.22 -20.54 -7.56
CA LYS A 233 -8.14 -21.13 -8.51
C LYS A 233 -9.19 -20.10 -8.90
N ARG A 234 -9.25 -19.75 -10.18
CA ARG A 234 -10.32 -18.89 -10.71
C ARG A 234 -11.68 -19.58 -10.49
N VAL A 235 -12.66 -18.75 -10.19
CA VAL A 235 -14.07 -19.14 -10.08
C VAL A 235 -14.77 -18.83 -11.40
N ASP A 236 -15.84 -19.56 -11.69
CA ASP A 236 -16.66 -19.31 -12.88
C ASP A 236 -17.39 -17.97 -12.76
N GLU A 237 -17.75 -17.37 -13.91
CA GLU A 237 -18.40 -16.05 -13.96
C GLU A 237 -19.74 -16.00 -13.20
N GLU A 238 -20.46 -17.12 -13.17
CA GLU A 238 -21.73 -17.27 -12.43
C GLU A 238 -21.54 -17.15 -10.92
N GLU A 239 -20.32 -17.36 -10.42
CA GLU A 239 -19.99 -17.17 -9.01
C GLU A 239 -19.45 -15.76 -8.71
N LEU A 240 -19.42 -14.81 -9.64
CA LEU A 240 -18.95 -13.45 -9.34
C LEU A 240 -19.94 -12.72 -8.43
N ILE A 241 -19.48 -12.31 -7.24
CA ILE A 241 -20.30 -11.61 -6.25
C ILE A 241 -19.80 -10.17 -6.14
N PRO A 242 -20.68 -9.16 -6.21
CA PRO A 242 -20.30 -7.79 -5.91
C PRO A 242 -19.67 -7.70 -4.52
N ARG A 243 -18.53 -7.04 -4.41
CA ARG A 243 -17.88 -6.72 -3.13
C ARG A 243 -17.54 -5.25 -3.10
N THR A 244 -17.55 -4.70 -1.90
CA THR A 244 -17.06 -3.33 -1.67
C THR A 244 -16.11 -3.40 -0.49
N GLY A 245 -14.84 -3.01 -0.67
CA GLY A 245 -13.83 -3.18 0.37
C GLY A 245 -13.46 -4.64 0.65
N ILE A 246 -12.51 -4.85 1.57
CA ILE A 246 -11.99 -6.19 1.87
C ILE A 246 -13.02 -6.98 2.67
N HIS A 247 -13.27 -8.22 2.24
CA HIS A 247 -14.28 -9.11 2.82
C HIS A 247 -15.68 -8.49 2.90
N ASP A 248 -15.99 -7.59 1.95
CA ASP A 248 -17.25 -6.85 1.85
C ASP A 248 -17.51 -5.85 3.00
N CYS A 249 -16.46 -5.36 3.66
CA CYS A 249 -16.55 -4.38 4.76
C CYS A 249 -16.87 -2.95 4.30
N GLY A 250 -17.03 -2.70 3.01
CA GLY A 250 -17.13 -1.34 2.45
C GLY A 250 -18.38 -0.60 2.89
N LYS A 251 -19.52 -1.30 3.03
CA LYS A 251 -20.74 -0.70 3.58
C LYS A 251 -20.52 -0.25 5.03
N ASP A 252 -20.01 -1.14 5.88
CA ASP A 252 -19.75 -0.83 7.28
C ASP A 252 -18.76 0.32 7.41
N ALA A 253 -17.70 0.32 6.60
CA ALA A 253 -16.73 1.43 6.56
C ALA A 253 -17.40 2.75 6.15
N ASP A 254 -18.25 2.76 5.13
CA ASP A 254 -18.98 3.97 4.72
C ASP A 254 -20.00 4.43 5.77
N GLU A 255 -20.66 3.52 6.47
CA GLU A 255 -21.58 3.86 7.58
C GLU A 255 -20.81 4.52 8.73
N LEU A 256 -19.66 3.96 9.11
CA LEU A 256 -18.80 4.51 10.17
C LEU A 256 -18.16 5.85 9.78
N LEU A 257 -17.78 6.03 8.51
CA LEU A 257 -17.29 7.30 7.98
C LEU A 257 -18.43 8.30 7.70
N GLY A 258 -19.69 7.91 7.89
CA GLY A 258 -20.85 8.76 7.60
C GLY A 258 -20.97 9.13 6.12
N ARG A 259 -20.56 8.25 5.21
CA ARG A 259 -20.58 8.40 3.74
C ARG A 259 -21.54 7.47 3.02
N PHE A 260 -22.11 6.47 3.69
CA PHE A 260 -23.02 5.51 3.05
C PHE A 260 -24.20 6.23 2.37
N GLU A 261 -24.48 5.87 1.11
CA GLU A 261 -25.52 6.48 0.26
C GLU A 261 -25.41 8.00 0.03
N LYS A 262 -24.32 8.65 0.46
CA LYS A 262 -24.04 10.06 0.15
C LYS A 262 -23.39 10.19 -1.22
N LYS A 263 -23.46 11.38 -1.83
CA LYS A 263 -22.79 11.66 -3.10
C LYS A 263 -21.29 11.31 -3.01
N GLY A 264 -20.77 10.63 -4.02
CA GLY A 264 -19.35 10.25 -4.08
C GLY A 264 -18.96 9.03 -3.27
N HIS A 265 -19.91 8.30 -2.65
CA HIS A 265 -19.61 7.02 -2.01
C HIS A 265 -19.14 5.97 -3.03
N LEU A 266 -18.36 5.00 -2.56
CA LEU A 266 -17.83 3.93 -3.41
C LEU A 266 -18.84 2.81 -3.58
N VAL A 267 -19.19 2.49 -4.82
CA VAL A 267 -20.17 1.45 -5.15
C VAL A 267 -19.54 0.05 -5.18
N PRO A 268 -20.34 -1.02 -4.97
CA PRO A 268 -19.87 -2.39 -5.09
C PRO A 268 -19.38 -2.71 -6.50
N THR A 269 -18.24 -3.40 -6.61
CA THR A 269 -17.69 -3.87 -7.89
C THR A 269 -17.76 -5.38 -7.99
N LYS A 270 -18.00 -5.89 -9.19
CA LYS A 270 -17.91 -7.32 -9.49
C LYS A 270 -16.55 -7.61 -10.08
N TRP A 271 -15.80 -8.51 -9.47
CA TRP A 271 -14.49 -8.93 -9.97
C TRP A 271 -14.21 -10.40 -9.68
N ALA A 272 -13.37 -11.00 -10.53
CA ALA A 272 -12.96 -12.39 -10.41
C ALA A 272 -12.10 -12.61 -9.17
N SER A 273 -12.76 -12.92 -8.05
CA SER A 273 -12.10 -13.40 -6.84
C SER A 273 -11.67 -14.83 -7.03
N ALA A 274 -10.37 -15.10 -6.92
CA ALA A 274 -9.88 -16.46 -6.94
C ALA A 274 -9.92 -17.06 -5.54
N ARG A 275 -10.24 -18.35 -5.49
CA ARG A 275 -10.13 -19.15 -4.26
C ARG A 275 -8.66 -19.43 -3.98
N LEU A 276 -8.28 -19.43 -2.71
CA LEU A 276 -6.93 -19.69 -2.26
C LEU A 276 -6.83 -21.09 -1.66
N HIS A 277 -5.64 -21.68 -1.72
CA HIS A 277 -5.36 -22.93 -1.02
C HIS A 277 -5.65 -22.81 0.49
N GLU A 278 -6.35 -23.77 1.08
CA GLU A 278 -6.84 -23.71 2.45
C GLU A 278 -5.72 -23.51 3.47
N THR A 279 -4.58 -24.19 3.29
CA THR A 279 -3.43 -24.01 4.19
C THR A 279 -2.87 -22.59 4.18
N ARG A 280 -2.98 -21.88 3.04
CA ARG A 280 -2.55 -20.48 2.95
C ARG A 280 -3.46 -19.58 3.75
N VAL A 281 -4.77 -19.77 3.61
CA VAL A 281 -5.77 -19.01 4.34
C VAL A 281 -5.66 -19.26 5.84
N ASN A 282 -5.50 -20.52 6.26
CA ASN A 282 -5.43 -20.87 7.68
C ASN A 282 -4.13 -20.44 8.40
N ASN A 283 -3.05 -20.16 7.66
CA ASN A 283 -1.75 -19.82 8.25
C ASN A 283 -1.42 -18.31 8.18
N ILE A 284 -2.35 -17.49 7.69
CA ILE A 284 -2.17 -16.05 7.56
C ILE A 284 -3.29 -15.34 8.33
N ASP A 285 -2.88 -14.60 9.37
CA ASP A 285 -3.81 -13.80 10.18
C ASP A 285 -4.32 -12.57 9.42
N GLU A 286 -3.53 -12.08 8.45
CA GLU A 286 -3.88 -10.95 7.59
C GLU A 286 -5.03 -11.28 6.63
N PRO A 287 -5.91 -10.31 6.34
CA PRO A 287 -6.93 -10.48 5.31
C PRO A 287 -6.30 -10.74 3.94
N LEU A 288 -6.93 -11.61 3.16
CA LEU A 288 -6.60 -11.89 1.77
C LEU A 288 -7.83 -11.60 0.90
N ALA A 289 -7.67 -10.93 -0.25
CA ALA A 289 -8.79 -10.66 -1.17
C ALA A 289 -8.87 -11.67 -2.32
N GLY A 290 -7.72 -12.13 -2.82
CA GLY A 290 -7.66 -13.17 -3.85
C GLY A 290 -7.90 -12.68 -5.29
N HIS A 291 -7.90 -11.37 -5.57
CA HIS A 291 -8.11 -10.84 -6.93
C HIS A 291 -6.91 -11.05 -7.85
N MET A 292 -7.19 -11.46 -9.09
CA MET A 292 -6.17 -11.87 -10.06
C MET A 292 -5.59 -10.76 -10.93
N SER A 293 -6.18 -9.56 -10.91
CA SER A 293 -5.87 -8.47 -11.84
C SER A 293 -5.52 -7.17 -11.10
N ALA A 294 -5.01 -6.15 -11.80
CA ALA A 294 -4.59 -4.87 -11.25
C ALA A 294 -3.48 -5.00 -10.19
N SER A 295 -2.23 -4.78 -10.53
CA SER A 295 -1.15 -4.64 -9.54
C SER A 295 -0.90 -3.17 -9.18
N PRO A 296 -0.38 -2.88 -7.97
CA PRO A 296 0.17 -1.56 -7.68
C PRO A 296 1.13 -1.08 -8.78
N SER A 297 1.91 -1.99 -9.38
CA SER A 297 2.83 -1.63 -10.44
C SER A 297 2.20 -1.13 -11.73
N GLU A 298 1.04 -1.66 -12.12
CA GLU A 298 0.33 -1.19 -13.31
C GLU A 298 -0.18 0.24 -13.09
N ILE A 299 -0.80 0.50 -11.94
CA ILE A 299 -1.29 1.83 -11.58
C ILE A 299 -0.12 2.84 -11.48
N LEU A 300 0.90 2.50 -10.70
CA LEU A 300 1.99 3.41 -10.37
C LEU A 300 2.92 3.67 -11.55
N TRP A 301 3.12 2.70 -12.43
CA TRP A 301 3.84 2.92 -13.69
C TRP A 301 3.10 3.94 -14.56
N THR A 302 1.79 3.75 -14.79
CA THR A 302 0.99 4.69 -15.59
C THR A 302 0.99 6.08 -14.97
N TRP A 303 0.83 6.16 -13.65
CA TRP A 303 0.84 7.42 -12.92
C TRP A 303 2.16 8.16 -13.10
N ASP A 304 3.29 7.47 -13.02
CA ASP A 304 4.63 8.06 -13.23
C ASP A 304 4.81 8.61 -14.66
N ILE A 305 4.30 7.90 -15.67
CA ILE A 305 4.34 8.35 -17.07
C ILE A 305 3.54 9.64 -17.24
N LEU A 306 2.31 9.67 -16.73
CA LEU A 306 1.43 10.84 -16.83
C LEU A 306 1.94 12.02 -16.00
N ALA A 307 2.66 11.76 -14.91
CA ALA A 307 3.35 12.76 -14.12
C ALA A 307 4.68 13.24 -14.75
N GLY A 308 5.06 12.72 -15.92
CA GLY A 308 6.27 13.14 -16.64
C GLY A 308 7.57 12.75 -15.93
N ARG A 309 7.59 11.64 -15.18
CA ARG A 309 8.79 11.20 -14.44
C ARG A 309 9.88 10.56 -15.30
N GLY A 310 9.62 10.31 -16.57
CA GLY A 310 10.56 9.61 -17.44
C GLY A 310 10.22 8.12 -17.59
N LEU A 311 10.25 7.61 -18.82
CA LEU A 311 10.19 6.16 -19.11
C LEU A 311 11.21 5.33 -18.30
N ASP A 312 12.40 5.89 -18.03
CA ASP A 312 13.47 5.21 -17.31
C ASP A 312 13.23 5.09 -15.80
N SER A 313 12.45 6.01 -15.23
CA SER A 313 12.19 6.07 -13.79
C SER A 313 10.82 5.53 -13.38
N ALA A 314 9.92 5.30 -14.34
CA ALA A 314 8.57 4.84 -14.09
C ALA A 314 8.54 3.49 -13.34
N TYR A 315 7.84 3.48 -12.20
CA TYR A 315 7.72 2.38 -11.24
C TYR A 315 9.00 1.91 -10.55
N THR A 316 10.11 1.77 -11.29
CA THR A 316 11.34 1.18 -10.74
C THR A 316 12.13 2.14 -9.87
N GLY A 317 11.74 3.42 -9.83
CA GLY A 317 12.40 4.45 -9.06
C GLY A 317 13.83 4.71 -9.54
N ASN A 318 14.33 5.91 -9.25
CA ASN A 318 15.75 6.17 -9.38
C ASN A 318 16.38 5.79 -8.02
N PRO A 319 17.20 4.72 -7.93
CA PRO A 319 17.75 4.26 -6.65
C PRO A 319 18.61 5.31 -5.92
N GLU A 320 19.00 6.38 -6.62
CA GLU A 320 19.72 7.54 -6.05
C GLU A 320 18.81 8.65 -5.53
N LYS A 321 17.53 8.69 -5.94
CA LYS A 321 16.53 9.61 -5.39
C LYS A 321 15.69 8.86 -4.37
N GLU A 322 15.83 9.24 -3.12
CA GLU A 322 14.92 8.80 -2.06
C GLU A 322 13.47 9.05 -2.47
N THR A 323 12.58 8.31 -1.80
CA THR A 323 11.15 8.56 -1.79
C THR A 323 10.86 10.04 -1.62
N ASP A 324 10.50 10.70 -2.71
CA ASP A 324 9.85 11.99 -2.60
C ASP A 324 8.47 11.75 -1.98
N TYR A 325 7.99 12.78 -1.29
CA TYR A 325 6.67 12.79 -0.68
C TYR A 325 5.60 12.35 -1.69
N PHE A 326 5.76 12.80 -2.94
CA PHE A 326 4.89 12.51 -4.08
C PHE A 326 4.79 11.01 -4.44
N SER A 327 5.90 10.27 -4.40
CA SER A 327 5.88 8.81 -4.59
C SER A 327 5.13 8.11 -3.46
N SER A 328 5.21 8.63 -2.23
CA SER A 328 4.40 8.11 -1.12
C SER A 328 2.91 8.41 -1.32
N ALA A 329 2.57 9.60 -1.81
CA ALA A 329 1.19 9.96 -2.15
C ALA A 329 0.61 9.06 -3.26
N ARG A 330 1.33 8.82 -4.36
CA ARG A 330 0.90 7.89 -5.41
C ARG A 330 0.73 6.46 -4.89
N ALA A 331 1.70 5.97 -4.10
CA ALA A 331 1.63 4.65 -3.47
C ALA A 331 0.38 4.52 -2.58
N ALA A 332 0.10 5.55 -1.77
CA ALA A 332 -1.09 5.59 -0.93
C ALA A 332 -2.37 5.63 -1.76
N GLY A 333 -2.43 6.42 -2.84
CA GLY A 333 -3.56 6.45 -3.77
C GLY A 333 -3.84 5.07 -4.39
N ALA A 334 -2.81 4.38 -4.87
CA ALA A 334 -2.93 3.03 -5.39
C ALA A 334 -3.44 2.04 -4.32
N CYS A 335 -2.91 2.09 -3.10
CA CYS A 335 -3.43 1.31 -1.96
C CYS A 335 -4.88 1.64 -1.64
N ALA A 336 -5.23 2.93 -1.57
CA ALA A 336 -6.55 3.41 -1.21
C ALA A 336 -7.61 2.88 -2.19
N PHE A 337 -7.31 2.92 -3.48
CA PHE A 337 -8.14 2.34 -4.52
C PHE A 337 -8.27 0.81 -4.39
N LEU A 338 -7.14 0.10 -4.38
CA LEU A 338 -7.15 -1.37 -4.42
C LEU A 338 -7.77 -1.98 -3.16
N VAL A 339 -7.48 -1.43 -1.98
CA VAL A 339 -8.04 -1.88 -0.70
C VAL A 339 -9.46 -1.39 -0.51
N GLY A 340 -9.73 -0.10 -0.77
CA GLY A 340 -11.04 0.53 -0.53
C GLY A 340 -12.15 -0.03 -1.41
N CYS A 341 -11.83 -0.38 -2.66
CA CYS A 341 -12.76 -1.06 -3.58
C CYS A 341 -12.80 -2.58 -3.36
N GLY A 342 -11.85 -3.13 -2.58
CA GLY A 342 -11.82 -4.54 -2.21
C GLY A 342 -11.07 -5.45 -3.17
N TYR A 343 -10.37 -4.90 -4.17
CA TYR A 343 -9.58 -5.68 -5.12
C TYR A 343 -8.41 -6.39 -4.42
N HIS A 344 -7.66 -5.75 -3.52
CA HIS A 344 -6.50 -6.37 -2.87
C HIS A 344 -6.43 -5.99 -1.41
N SER A 345 -6.03 -6.90 -0.54
CA SER A 345 -5.77 -6.56 0.86
C SER A 345 -4.46 -5.77 1.02
N ALA A 346 -4.26 -5.19 2.21
CA ALA A 346 -3.03 -4.55 2.62
C ALA A 346 -1.81 -5.45 2.36
N LEU A 347 -1.90 -6.74 2.71
CA LEU A 347 -0.82 -7.70 2.47
C LEU A 347 -0.51 -7.89 0.98
N GLU A 348 -1.52 -7.83 0.11
CA GLU A 348 -1.38 -8.04 -1.34
C GLU A 348 -0.85 -6.80 -2.08
N VAL A 349 -0.98 -5.60 -1.52
CA VAL A 349 -0.46 -4.35 -2.11
C VAL A 349 0.92 -3.96 -1.57
N LEU A 350 1.22 -4.33 -0.33
CA LEU A 350 2.38 -3.83 0.42
C LEU A 350 3.72 -4.05 -0.29
N HIS A 351 3.95 -5.25 -0.84
CA HIS A 351 5.23 -5.56 -1.49
C HIS A 351 5.49 -4.64 -2.69
N GLY A 352 4.50 -4.51 -3.58
CA GLY A 352 4.64 -3.65 -4.77
C GLY A 352 4.85 -2.20 -4.40
N THR A 353 4.10 -1.69 -3.43
CA THR A 353 4.27 -0.31 -2.97
C THR A 353 5.58 -0.08 -2.24
N MET A 354 6.09 -1.04 -1.48
CA MET A 354 7.40 -0.97 -0.85
C MET A 354 8.53 -0.84 -1.90
N ILE A 355 8.51 -1.68 -2.94
CA ILE A 355 9.52 -1.61 -3.99
C ILE A 355 9.46 -0.25 -4.70
N TYR A 356 8.25 0.22 -5.00
CA TYR A 356 8.03 1.52 -5.62
C TYR A 356 8.62 2.67 -4.78
N VAL A 357 8.52 2.59 -3.46
CA VAL A 357 9.13 3.55 -2.52
C VAL A 357 10.59 3.18 -2.15
N GLY A 358 11.29 2.43 -3.01
CA GLY A 358 12.72 2.14 -2.87
C GLY A 358 13.11 1.14 -1.78
N GLN A 359 12.15 0.36 -1.28
CA GLN A 359 12.33 -0.64 -0.24
C GLN A 359 12.05 -2.04 -0.79
N ASP A 360 13.08 -2.88 -0.93
CA ASP A 360 12.91 -4.25 -1.37
C ASP A 360 12.81 -5.21 -0.17
N PRO A 361 11.64 -5.82 0.10
CA PRO A 361 11.49 -6.77 1.20
C PRO A 361 12.17 -8.13 0.91
N VAL A 362 12.52 -8.44 -0.34
CA VAL A 362 13.16 -9.72 -0.73
C VAL A 362 14.53 -9.90 -0.08
N GLU A 363 15.25 -8.83 0.24
CA GLU A 363 16.53 -8.92 0.97
C GLU A 363 16.38 -9.56 2.36
N VAL A 364 15.19 -9.44 2.97
CA VAL A 364 14.95 -9.91 4.34
C VAL A 364 14.15 -11.22 4.38
N LEU A 365 13.42 -11.53 3.29
CA LEU A 365 12.58 -12.73 3.18
C LEU A 365 13.28 -14.07 3.49
N PRO A 366 14.51 -14.36 3.02
CA PRO A 366 15.17 -15.63 3.30
C PRO A 366 15.34 -15.93 4.79
N HIS A 367 15.70 -14.92 5.57
CA HIS A 367 15.91 -15.05 7.01
C HIS A 367 14.58 -15.21 7.75
N ALA A 368 13.54 -14.46 7.37
CA ALA A 368 12.22 -14.58 7.98
C ALA A 368 11.60 -15.96 7.76
N LYS A 369 11.78 -16.52 6.56
CA LYS A 369 11.33 -17.88 6.24
C LYS A 369 12.03 -18.94 7.07
N GLU A 370 13.35 -18.83 7.26
CA GLU A 370 14.10 -19.77 8.11
C GLU A 370 13.55 -19.74 9.55
N MET A 371 13.35 -18.54 10.11
CA MET A 371 12.81 -18.39 11.47
C MET A 371 11.40 -18.98 11.59
N ARG A 372 10.49 -18.64 10.67
CA ARG A 372 9.11 -19.15 10.72
C ARG A 372 9.04 -20.67 10.54
N SER A 373 9.90 -21.22 9.69
CA SER A 373 10.03 -22.67 9.53
C SER A 373 10.49 -23.36 10.82
N ILE A 374 11.35 -22.70 11.62
CA ILE A 374 11.79 -23.20 12.94
C ILE A 374 10.65 -23.09 13.97
N GLU A 375 9.92 -21.99 13.98
CA GLU A 375 8.87 -21.71 14.97
C GLU A 375 7.62 -22.56 14.77
N THR A 376 7.18 -22.70 13.52
CA THR A 376 5.88 -23.33 13.18
C THR A 376 6.03 -24.75 12.65
N GLY A 377 7.23 -25.14 12.21
CA GLY A 377 7.46 -26.38 11.46
C GLY A 377 6.88 -26.38 10.05
N VAL A 378 6.26 -25.28 9.60
CA VAL A 378 5.64 -25.14 8.28
C VAL A 378 6.62 -24.46 7.33
N GLN A 379 6.84 -25.08 6.17
CA GLN A 379 7.63 -24.50 5.10
C GLN A 379 6.74 -23.64 4.20
N GLU A 380 6.84 -22.32 4.33
CA GLU A 380 6.02 -21.39 3.56
C GLU A 380 6.66 -20.97 2.21
N PRO A 381 5.86 -20.50 1.24
CA PRO A 381 6.36 -19.79 0.07
C PRO A 381 7.26 -18.62 0.48
N LEU A 382 8.28 -18.29 -0.32
CA LEU A 382 9.13 -17.13 -0.06
C LEU A 382 8.40 -15.86 -0.53
N ASP A 383 7.55 -15.29 0.32
CA ASP A 383 6.81 -14.07 0.02
C ASP A 383 6.52 -13.20 1.25
N VAL A 384 5.97 -12.01 1.01
CA VAL A 384 5.70 -11.03 2.07
C VAL A 384 4.72 -11.49 3.16
N GLY A 385 3.93 -12.54 2.92
CA GLY A 385 3.09 -13.15 3.97
C GLY A 385 3.90 -13.81 5.09
N VAL A 386 5.18 -14.08 4.86
CA VAL A 386 6.14 -14.55 5.88
C VAL A 386 6.66 -13.38 6.74
N LEU A 387 6.83 -12.20 6.14
CA LEU A 387 7.37 -11.02 6.83
C LEU A 387 6.33 -10.30 7.66
N PHE A 388 5.11 -10.23 7.15
CA PHE A 388 4.05 -9.44 7.75
C PHE A 388 2.93 -10.38 8.18
N HIS A 389 2.77 -10.49 9.50
CA HIS A 389 1.77 -11.30 10.16
C HIS A 389 1.10 -10.49 11.26
N SER A 390 0.01 -11.01 11.83
CA SER A 390 -0.67 -10.44 13.01
C SER A 390 -0.99 -8.94 12.86
N GLY A 391 -1.48 -8.55 11.67
CA GLY A 391 -1.87 -7.17 11.34
C GLY A 391 -0.73 -6.22 10.97
N ALA A 392 0.53 -6.67 10.91
CA ALA A 392 1.66 -5.82 10.55
C ALA A 392 1.54 -5.19 9.14
N ALA A 393 1.06 -5.95 8.14
CA ALA A 393 0.84 -5.40 6.80
C ALA A 393 -0.29 -4.39 6.82
N THR A 394 -1.38 -4.73 7.50
CA THR A 394 -2.52 -3.83 7.72
C THR A 394 -2.05 -2.51 8.33
N LYS A 395 -1.34 -2.53 9.47
CA LYS A 395 -0.82 -1.32 10.13
C LYS A 395 0.08 -0.48 9.21
N LEU A 396 1.02 -1.09 8.48
CA LEU A 396 1.93 -0.35 7.60
C LEU A 396 1.20 0.36 6.45
N VAL A 397 0.20 -0.30 5.87
CA VAL A 397 -0.62 0.29 4.81
C VAL A 397 -1.53 1.37 5.39
N GLU A 398 -2.11 1.17 6.57
CA GLU A 398 -2.89 2.21 7.27
C GLU A 398 -2.07 3.44 7.59
N GLU A 399 -0.83 3.28 8.08
CA GLU A 399 0.06 4.42 8.33
C GLU A 399 0.36 5.20 7.04
N LEU A 400 0.58 4.50 5.91
CA LEU A 400 0.77 5.14 4.61
C LEU A 400 -0.49 5.93 4.18
N LEU A 401 -1.67 5.35 4.36
CA LEU A 401 -2.96 5.95 4.04
C LEU A 401 -3.26 7.16 4.95
N ASP A 402 -3.02 7.03 6.25
CA ASP A 402 -3.25 8.10 7.22
C ASP A 402 -2.34 9.30 6.98
N ASN A 403 -1.09 9.07 6.59
CA ASN A 403 -0.16 10.15 6.21
C ASN A 403 -0.61 10.94 4.97
N THR A 404 -1.52 10.39 4.17
CA THR A 404 -2.07 11.01 2.95
C THR A 404 -3.57 11.27 3.07
N THR A 405 -4.08 11.26 4.30
CA THR A 405 -5.45 11.65 4.65
C THR A 405 -5.39 13.01 5.34
N SER A 406 -6.25 13.93 4.93
CA SER A 406 -6.34 15.26 5.55
C SER A 406 -6.74 15.18 7.02
N GLU A 407 -6.48 16.25 7.76
CA GLU A 407 -6.87 16.37 9.18
C GLU A 407 -8.37 16.13 9.39
N VAL A 408 -9.23 16.60 8.47
CA VAL A 408 -10.66 16.35 8.52
C VAL A 408 -10.97 14.85 8.45
N GLY A 409 -10.35 14.13 7.51
CA GLY A 409 -10.52 12.68 7.38
C GLY A 409 -10.02 11.92 8.60
N LEU A 410 -8.87 12.32 9.16
CA LEU A 410 -8.31 11.72 10.37
C LEU A 410 -9.19 11.98 11.61
N ASN A 411 -9.79 13.16 11.71
CA ASN A 411 -10.72 13.49 12.79
C ASN A 411 -12.02 12.68 12.68
N VAL A 412 -12.55 12.47 11.47
CA VAL A 412 -13.70 11.59 11.25
C VAL A 412 -13.33 10.15 11.63
N LYS A 413 -12.19 9.64 11.14
CA LYS A 413 -11.70 8.29 11.43
C LYS A 413 -11.48 8.06 12.93
N SER A 414 -10.81 8.98 13.62
CA SER A 414 -10.53 8.86 15.06
C SER A 414 -11.78 8.99 15.94
N SER A 415 -12.85 9.59 15.42
CA SER A 415 -14.16 9.63 16.08
C SER A 415 -14.94 8.31 15.96
N ILE A 416 -14.47 7.36 15.15
CA ILE A 416 -15.05 6.03 15.04
C ILE A 416 -14.67 5.24 16.30
N ASN A 417 -15.62 5.11 17.21
CA ASN A 417 -15.54 4.10 18.27
C ASN A 417 -15.77 2.72 17.66
N LEU A 418 -14.68 2.04 17.31
CA LEU A 418 -14.70 0.60 17.12
C LEU A 418 -14.84 -0.06 18.50
N GLU A 419 -16.02 0.05 19.14
CA GLU A 419 -16.33 -0.79 20.29
C GLU A 419 -16.53 -2.22 19.79
N LEU A 420 -15.41 -2.95 19.65
CA LEU A 420 -15.33 -4.42 19.66
C LEU A 420 -13.87 -4.83 19.95
N ILE A 421 -13.70 -5.35 21.18
CA ILE A 421 -12.64 -6.23 21.69
C ILE A 421 -11.33 -5.55 22.08
N ASP A 422 -11.27 -5.13 23.35
CA ASP A 422 -10.05 -5.10 24.16
C ASP A 422 -9.17 -6.31 23.78
N SER A 423 -7.98 -6.05 23.26
CA SER A 423 -6.93 -7.05 23.25
C SER A 423 -6.83 -7.60 24.68
N PRO A 424 -6.80 -8.92 24.91
CA PRO A 424 -6.51 -9.42 26.24
C PRO A 424 -5.13 -8.88 26.60
N SER A 425 -5.12 -7.93 27.55
CA SER A 425 -3.92 -7.52 28.24
C SER A 425 -3.21 -8.78 28.69
N LEU A 426 -2.07 -9.07 28.08
CA LEU A 426 -1.19 -10.17 28.45
C LEU A 426 -0.73 -9.92 29.88
N GLU A 427 -1.49 -10.43 30.84
CA GLU A 427 -0.98 -10.70 32.18
C GLU A 427 0.19 -11.68 32.00
N VAL A 428 1.38 -11.15 32.21
CA VAL A 428 2.62 -11.91 32.28
C VAL A 428 2.50 -12.90 33.44
N ALA A 429 2.03 -14.10 33.12
CA ALA A 429 2.07 -15.23 34.03
C ALA A 429 3.54 -15.60 34.25
N ASN A 430 4.11 -15.10 35.34
CA ASN A 430 5.35 -15.57 35.92
C ASN A 430 5.24 -17.08 36.18
N LYS A 431 5.80 -17.90 35.29
CA LYS A 431 6.12 -19.29 35.59
C LYS A 431 7.62 -19.43 35.81
N GLU A 432 7.90 -19.96 36.99
CA GLU A 432 9.21 -20.21 37.58
C GLU A 432 10.12 -21.06 36.67
N LYS A 433 11.39 -20.66 36.62
CA LYS A 433 12.49 -21.45 36.03
C LYS A 433 12.75 -22.74 36.83
N PRO A 434 13.25 -23.78 36.16
CA PRO A 434 14.25 -24.66 36.75
C PRO A 434 15.62 -24.50 36.08
N SER A 435 16.59 -24.18 36.94
CA SER A 435 18.00 -24.61 37.00
C SER A 435 18.81 -24.92 35.73
N VAL A 436 19.77 -24.03 35.48
CA VAL A 436 21.22 -24.28 35.29
C VAL A 436 21.66 -25.64 34.74
N GLU A 437 22.16 -25.64 33.50
CA GLU A 437 23.29 -26.49 33.11
C GLU A 437 24.37 -25.66 32.39
N LYS A 438 25.62 -25.98 32.72
CA LYS A 438 26.82 -25.17 32.47
C LYS A 438 27.32 -25.26 31.02
N SER A 439 27.71 -24.08 30.54
CA SER A 439 28.67 -23.72 29.51
C SER A 439 29.53 -24.81 28.86
N VAL A 440 29.57 -24.78 27.52
CA VAL A 440 30.82 -24.91 26.76
C VAL A 440 30.87 -23.73 25.78
N GLU A 441 31.80 -22.80 26.00
CA GLU A 441 32.09 -21.69 25.08
C GLU A 441 32.83 -22.21 23.83
N PRO A 442 32.45 -21.76 22.62
CA PRO A 442 33.38 -21.63 21.51
C PRO A 442 33.77 -20.17 21.29
N LYS A 443 35.06 -19.99 21.06
CA LYS A 443 35.80 -18.75 20.86
C LYS A 443 35.15 -17.79 19.86
N ALA A 444 35.21 -16.51 20.24
CA ALA A 444 34.72 -15.35 19.53
C ALA A 444 35.20 -15.25 18.07
N THR A 445 34.23 -15.11 17.16
CA THR A 445 34.34 -14.31 15.95
C THR A 445 33.17 -13.35 15.95
N SER A 446 33.43 -12.05 15.75
CA SER A 446 32.44 -10.97 15.83
C SER A 446 31.42 -11.07 14.69
N LYS A 447 30.41 -11.94 14.84
CA LYS A 447 29.25 -11.98 13.95
C LYS A 447 28.41 -10.71 14.16
N LYS A 448 28.21 -9.94 13.09
CA LYS A 448 27.29 -8.79 13.05
C LYS A 448 25.92 -9.23 13.59
N ARG A 449 25.34 -8.48 14.54
CA ARG A 449 23.98 -8.76 15.06
C ARG A 449 22.97 -8.58 13.94
N PRO A 450 22.03 -9.50 13.70
CA PRO A 450 21.11 -9.42 12.56
C PRO A 450 20.25 -8.16 12.59
N MET A 451 19.95 -7.57 11.42
CA MET A 451 19.25 -6.28 11.28
C MET A 451 17.93 -6.21 12.07
N TRP A 452 17.16 -7.30 12.08
CA TRP A 452 15.91 -7.39 12.84
C TRP A 452 16.10 -7.13 14.33
N ARG A 453 17.22 -7.57 14.90
CA ARG A 453 17.50 -7.41 16.32
C ARG A 453 17.90 -5.97 16.63
N VAL A 454 18.51 -5.29 15.67
CA VAL A 454 18.80 -3.86 15.74
C VAL A 454 17.50 -3.05 15.72
N LEU A 455 16.56 -3.39 14.83
CA LEU A 455 15.26 -2.72 14.72
C LEU A 455 14.33 -3.04 15.91
N SER A 456 14.32 -4.28 16.38
CA SER A 456 13.58 -4.68 17.58
C SER A 456 14.11 -3.98 18.83
N ASP A 457 15.44 -3.83 18.98
CA ASP A 457 16.03 -3.04 20.07
C ASP A 457 15.67 -1.54 19.96
N MET A 458 15.31 -1.05 18.77
CA MET A 458 14.75 0.30 18.58
C MET A 458 13.24 0.36 18.88
N GLY A 459 12.58 -0.77 19.11
CA GLY A 459 11.15 -0.86 19.41
C GLY A 459 10.27 -1.08 18.17
N PHE A 460 10.83 -1.54 17.05
CA PHE A 460 10.04 -1.92 15.87
C PHE A 460 9.67 -3.40 15.91
N GLU A 461 8.41 -3.70 15.60
CA GLU A 461 7.89 -5.08 15.48
C GLU A 461 8.23 -5.71 14.13
N SER A 462 8.66 -4.91 13.15
CA SER A 462 8.97 -5.34 11.79
C SER A 462 10.43 -5.10 11.43
N VAL A 463 10.92 -5.91 10.49
CA VAL A 463 12.26 -5.80 9.87
C VAL A 463 12.26 -4.87 8.66
N ALA A 464 11.09 -4.50 8.17
CA ALA A 464 10.85 -3.64 7.02
C ALA A 464 10.36 -2.26 7.48
N VAL A 465 11.29 -1.47 8.04
CA VAL A 465 11.01 -0.15 8.60
C VAL A 465 11.54 0.94 7.67
N PRO A 466 10.70 1.94 7.28
CA PRO A 466 11.17 3.08 6.52
C PRO A 466 12.32 3.82 7.21
N ILE A 467 13.32 4.26 6.43
CA ILE A 467 14.55 4.86 6.96
C ILE A 467 14.26 6.12 7.80
N TYR A 468 13.28 6.94 7.39
CA TYR A 468 12.90 8.13 8.16
C TYR A 468 12.36 7.77 9.56
N LYS A 469 11.60 6.69 9.71
CA LYS A 469 11.14 6.21 11.03
C LYS A 469 12.29 5.75 11.91
N VAL A 470 13.31 5.14 11.30
CA VAL A 470 14.55 4.78 12.02
C VAL A 470 15.25 6.05 12.51
N ALA A 471 15.29 7.12 11.70
CA ALA A 471 15.84 8.40 12.12
C ALA A 471 15.05 9.03 13.27
N ASP A 472 13.72 9.11 13.15
CA ASP A 472 12.84 9.66 14.21
C ASP A 472 12.98 8.88 15.52
N ARG A 473 13.05 7.55 15.42
CA ARG A 473 13.20 6.70 16.60
C ARG A 473 14.56 6.83 17.25
N LEU A 474 15.63 6.96 16.46
CA LEU A 474 16.96 7.26 16.95
C LEU A 474 17.02 8.63 17.62
N GLU A 475 16.31 9.63 17.09
CA GLU A 475 16.18 10.94 17.73
C GLU A 475 15.47 10.83 19.08
N HIS A 476 14.36 10.11 19.15
CA HIS A 476 13.65 9.88 20.40
C HIS A 476 14.51 9.13 21.43
N LEU A 477 15.16 8.04 21.01
CA LEU A 477 16.07 7.26 21.86
C LEU A 477 17.24 8.10 22.36
N SER A 478 17.72 9.07 21.58
CA SER A 478 18.84 9.91 22.01
C SER A 478 18.52 10.81 23.19
N LYS A 479 17.22 11.15 23.38
CA LYS A 479 16.74 11.96 24.50
C LYS A 479 16.67 11.15 25.80
N THR A 480 16.51 9.83 25.72
CA THR A 480 16.35 8.94 26.88
C THR A 480 17.57 8.07 27.18
N ASP A 481 18.22 7.52 26.16
CA ASP A 481 19.43 6.72 26.23
C ASP A 481 20.34 7.01 25.01
N PRO A 482 21.18 8.06 25.09
CA PRO A 482 22.07 8.44 23.99
C PRO A 482 23.11 7.37 23.67
N LYS A 483 23.50 6.54 24.64
CA LYS A 483 24.47 5.46 24.41
C LYS A 483 23.86 4.33 23.60
N GLN A 484 22.62 3.96 23.89
CA GLN A 484 21.88 2.98 23.10
C GLN A 484 21.56 3.52 21.70
N ALA A 485 21.17 4.80 21.57
CA ALA A 485 20.94 5.43 20.28
C ALA A 485 22.18 5.39 19.36
N ILE A 486 23.37 5.72 19.90
CA ILE A 486 24.64 5.63 19.15
C ILE A 486 24.89 4.19 18.69
N LYS A 487 24.79 3.22 19.61
CA LYS A 487 25.07 1.81 19.30
C LYS A 487 24.13 1.26 18.22
N LEU A 488 22.83 1.49 18.36
CA LEU A 488 21.84 0.99 17.41
C LEU A 488 21.95 1.71 16.06
N GLY A 489 22.27 3.00 16.05
CA GLY A 489 22.56 3.76 14.84
C GLY A 489 23.76 3.20 14.08
N GLU A 490 24.87 2.90 14.76
CA GLU A 490 26.05 2.26 14.14
C GLU A 490 25.75 0.86 13.60
N GLU A 491 25.04 0.04 14.38
CA GLU A 491 24.62 -1.30 13.95
C GLU A 491 23.71 -1.22 12.70
N TYR A 492 22.79 -0.26 12.65
CA TYR A 492 21.91 -0.02 11.50
C TYR A 492 22.70 0.43 10.25
N LEU A 493 23.60 1.40 10.40
CA LEU A 493 24.46 1.91 9.32
C LEU A 493 25.39 0.82 8.76
N ALA A 494 25.82 -0.13 9.59
CA ALA A 494 26.62 -1.28 9.16
C ALA A 494 25.88 -2.24 8.22
N TYR A 495 24.54 -2.23 8.22
CA TYR A 495 23.71 -2.97 7.26
C TYR A 495 23.38 -2.18 6.00
N LYS A 496 23.35 -0.84 6.08
CA LYS A 496 23.08 0.04 4.95
C LYS A 496 24.36 0.44 4.18
N GLN A 497 25.41 -0.38 4.26
CA GLN A 497 26.71 -0.10 3.60
C GLN A 497 26.61 0.02 2.07
N HIS A 498 25.59 -0.58 1.45
CA HIS A 498 25.30 -0.47 0.01
C HIS A 498 24.46 0.78 -0.35
N LYS A 499 24.01 1.58 0.63
CA LYS A 499 23.21 2.82 0.46
C LYS A 499 23.86 4.05 1.12
N LYS A 500 25.20 4.05 1.27
CA LYS A 500 25.94 5.12 1.97
C LYS A 500 25.74 6.53 1.40
N ASP A 501 25.41 6.63 0.11
CA ASP A 501 25.27 7.90 -0.59
C ASP A 501 23.85 8.51 -0.49
N THR A 502 22.91 7.81 0.15
CA THR A 502 21.54 8.33 0.38
C THR A 502 21.51 9.44 1.44
N GLU A 503 20.57 10.38 1.31
CA GLU A 503 20.49 11.57 2.19
C GLU A 503 20.16 11.20 3.63
N TYR A 504 19.23 10.27 3.89
CA TYR A 504 18.91 9.82 5.24
C TYR A 504 20.00 8.94 5.87
N VAL A 505 20.72 8.12 5.11
CA VAL A 505 21.90 7.41 5.66
C VAL A 505 22.97 8.42 6.06
N ARG A 506 23.17 9.49 5.27
CA ARG A 506 24.04 10.62 5.64
C ARG A 506 23.52 11.41 6.84
N LYS A 507 22.22 11.65 6.95
CA LYS A 507 21.59 12.31 8.13
C LYS A 507 21.73 11.45 9.38
N ILE A 508 21.44 10.15 9.31
CA ILE A 508 21.61 9.21 10.42
C ILE A 508 23.09 9.10 10.80
N GLN A 509 24.00 9.01 9.83
CA GLN A 509 25.45 9.02 10.08
C GLN A 509 25.88 10.32 10.78
N SER A 510 25.48 11.47 10.24
CA SER A 510 25.78 12.79 10.83
C SER A 510 25.17 12.94 12.23
N PHE A 511 23.94 12.47 12.43
CA PHE A 511 23.25 12.46 13.71
C PHE A 511 23.99 11.59 14.73
N VAL A 512 24.35 10.36 14.37
CA VAL A 512 25.12 9.44 15.23
C VAL A 512 26.50 10.02 15.56
N ASP A 513 27.17 10.65 14.59
CA ASP A 513 28.48 11.27 14.80
C ASP A 513 28.39 12.51 15.70
N ASN A 514 27.36 13.35 15.53
CA ASN A 514 27.09 14.48 16.42
C ASN A 514 26.77 14.01 17.84
N LEU A 515 25.93 12.98 17.99
CA LEU A 515 25.63 12.37 19.28
C LEU A 515 26.88 11.83 19.97
N LYS A 516 27.80 11.20 19.23
CA LYS A 516 29.08 10.74 19.81
C LYS A 516 29.91 11.89 20.35
N VAL A 517 29.98 12.99 19.60
CA VAL A 517 30.72 14.19 20.01
C VAL A 517 30.11 14.77 21.29
N ASP A 518 28.79 14.93 21.34
CA ASP A 518 28.10 15.53 22.47
C ASP A 518 28.10 14.63 23.70
N TYR A 519 27.87 13.32 23.53
CA TYR A 519 28.02 12.34 24.60
C TYR A 519 29.44 12.31 25.17
N SER A 520 30.46 12.43 24.31
CA SER A 520 31.86 12.50 24.74
C SER A 520 32.19 13.78 25.51
N LYS A 521 31.60 14.93 25.15
CA LYS A 521 31.74 16.19 25.89
C LYS A 521 31.06 16.11 27.26
N GLN A 522 29.84 15.55 27.31
CA GLN A 522 29.11 15.35 28.56
C GLN A 522 29.88 14.46 29.53
N MET A 523 30.37 13.31 29.07
CA MET A 523 31.20 12.40 29.89
C MET A 523 32.48 13.08 30.41
N LYS A 524 33.13 13.95 29.62
CA LYS A 524 34.30 14.72 30.09
C LYS A 524 33.93 15.74 31.16
N ASN A 525 32.80 16.42 30.99
CA ASN A 525 32.30 17.39 31.98
C ASN A 525 31.87 16.71 33.28
N ASP A 526 31.21 15.55 33.19
CA ASP A 526 30.82 14.77 34.36
C ASP A 526 32.04 14.17 35.08
N LEU A 527 33.07 13.75 34.33
CA LEU A 527 34.35 13.33 34.90
C LEU A 527 35.11 14.47 35.57
N LEU A 528 35.04 15.69 35.02
CA LEU A 528 35.61 16.90 35.62
C LEU A 528 34.89 17.26 36.91
N LYS A 529 33.55 17.30 36.91
CA LYS A 529 32.73 17.52 38.11
C LYS A 529 33.00 16.46 39.18
N PHE A 530 33.08 15.19 38.80
CA PHE A 530 33.41 14.11 39.72
C PHE A 530 34.82 14.28 40.34
N LYS A 531 35.80 14.75 39.57
CA LYS A 531 37.14 15.08 40.08
C LYS A 531 37.15 16.31 40.99
N GLU A 532 36.34 17.33 40.71
CA GLU A 532 36.16 18.52 41.55
C GLU A 532 35.43 18.17 42.87
N GLU A 533 34.45 17.28 42.84
CA GLU A 533 33.77 16.75 44.03
C GLU A 533 34.69 15.87 44.90
N LEU A 534 35.58 15.09 44.29
CA LEU A 534 36.58 14.31 45.01
C LEU A 534 37.64 15.20 45.68
N SER A 535 38.08 16.26 45.00
CA SER A 535 39.10 17.18 45.52
C SER A 535 38.56 18.15 46.58
N SER A 536 37.30 18.55 46.51
CA SER A 536 36.63 19.31 47.59
C SER A 536 36.41 18.48 48.85
N LYS A 537 36.07 17.18 48.74
CA LYS A 537 36.02 16.26 49.89
C LYS A 537 37.37 16.07 50.58
N GLN A 538 38.46 15.94 49.82
CA GLN A 538 39.81 15.83 50.37
C GLN A 538 40.32 17.12 51.05
N ASN A 539 39.86 18.30 50.60
CA ASN A 539 40.20 19.57 51.25
C ASN A 539 39.42 19.79 52.56
N ASN A 540 38.18 19.33 52.65
CA ASN A 540 37.40 19.41 53.89
C ASN A 540 37.92 18.46 54.98
N GLU A 541 38.44 17.29 54.63
CA GLU A 541 39.08 16.38 55.61
C GLU A 541 40.40 16.92 56.16
N ARG A 542 41.10 17.81 55.43
CA ARG A 542 42.33 18.46 55.92
C ARG A 542 42.08 19.63 56.87
N GLN A 543 40.86 20.18 56.95
CA GLN A 543 40.51 21.27 57.87
C GLN A 543 40.10 20.80 59.28
N PHE A 544 39.89 19.49 59.50
CA PHE A 544 39.53 18.92 60.81
C PHE A 544 40.71 18.28 61.57
N ASN A 545 41.94 18.39 61.05
CA ASN A 545 43.16 18.01 61.78
C ASN A 545 43.93 19.27 62.21
N PHE A 546 43.43 19.95 63.24
CA PHE A 546 44.20 20.83 64.12
C PHE A 546 43.78 20.62 65.57
#